data_AF-A0A960D7A9-F1
#
_entry.id   AF-A0A960D7A9-F1
#
_cell.length_a   1.000
_cell.length_b   1.000
_cell.length_c   1.000
_cell.angle_alpha   90.00
_cell.angle_beta   90.00
_cell.angle_gamma   90.00
#
_symmetry.space_group_name_H-M   'P 1'
#
loop_
_entity.id
_entity.type
_entity.pdbx_description
1 polymer ?
#
loop_
_entity_poly.entity_id
_entity_poly.type
_entity_poly.pdbx_seq_one_letter_code
_entity_poly.pdbx_strand_id
1 'polypeptide(L)'
;MESPELVALLRGRRIAALTGAGISTDSGIPDYRGPDSPPSNPMTIRQFTSDPVFRQRYWARNHLGWRHMDRRMPNAGHRALAALEYAGILTGVITQNVD
;
A
#
# COMPACT_ATOMS: atom_id res chain seq x y z
N MET A 1 1.46 -23.86 0.77
CA MET A 1 0.09 -23.88 1.30
C MET A 1 -0.80 -23.58 0.13
N GLU A 2 -1.57 -24.57 -0.31
CA GLU A 2 -2.48 -24.40 -1.42
C GLU A 2 -3.72 -23.62 -0.96
N SER A 3 -4.43 -22.96 -1.88
CA SER A 3 -5.64 -22.18 -1.57
C SER A 3 -6.67 -22.91 -0.67
N PRO A 4 -6.93 -24.24 -0.85
CA PRO A 4 -7.87 -24.96 0.02
C PRO A 4 -7.45 -25.03 1.50
N GLU A 5 -6.16 -25.17 1.78
CA GLU A 5 -5.64 -25.27 3.15
C GLU A 5 -5.80 -23.93 3.89
N LEU A 6 -5.53 -22.82 3.21
CA LEU A 6 -5.70 -21.47 3.77
C LEU A 6 -7.18 -21.18 4.08
N VAL A 7 -8.09 -21.55 3.18
CA VAL A 7 -9.54 -21.39 3.41
C VAL A 7 -9.98 -22.21 4.63
N ALA A 8 -9.51 -23.45 4.76
CA ALA A 8 -9.82 -24.28 5.92
C ALA A 8 -9.31 -23.64 7.24
N LEU A 9 -8.11 -23.06 7.22
CA LEU A 9 -7.53 -22.40 8.39
C LEU A 9 -8.35 -21.18 8.85
N LEU A 10 -8.89 -20.42 7.91
CA LEU A 10 -9.56 -19.15 8.15
C LEU A 10 -11.07 -19.28 8.41
N ARG A 11 -11.71 -20.37 7.97
CA ARG A 11 -13.16 -20.57 8.06
C ARG A 11 -13.69 -20.41 9.49
N GLY A 12 -14.77 -19.63 9.65
CA GLY A 12 -15.45 -19.42 10.93
C GLY A 12 -14.69 -18.52 11.92
N ARG A 13 -13.54 -17.98 11.54
CA ARG A 13 -12.77 -17.05 12.37
C ARG A 13 -13.12 -15.62 12.04
N ARG A 14 -12.87 -14.72 13.00
CA ARG A 14 -12.84 -13.29 12.75
C ARG A 14 -11.50 -12.92 12.11
N ILE A 15 -11.54 -12.35 10.91
CA ILE A 15 -10.34 -12.07 10.11
C ILE A 15 -10.17 -10.56 9.97
N ALA A 16 -8.93 -10.09 10.05
CA ALA A 16 -8.51 -8.75 9.63
C ALA A 16 -7.32 -8.88 8.68
N ALA A 17 -7.18 -7.97 7.73
CA ALA A 17 -6.08 -7.95 6.79
C ALA A 17 -5.10 -6.83 7.16
N LEU A 18 -3.81 -7.15 7.29
CA LEU A 18 -2.75 -6.16 7.35
C LEU A 18 -2.04 -6.12 5.99
N THR A 19 -2.05 -4.96 5.34
CA THR A 19 -1.44 -4.78 4.01
C THR A 19 -0.25 -3.82 4.07
N GLY A 20 0.60 -3.91 3.04
CA GLY A 20 1.73 -3.02 2.80
C GLY A 20 1.97 -2.89 1.29
N ALA A 21 3.04 -2.19 0.89
CA ALA A 21 3.22 -1.74 -0.49
C ALA A 21 3.15 -2.87 -1.54
N GLY A 22 3.50 -4.10 -1.16
CA GLY A 22 3.37 -5.28 -2.01
C GLY A 22 1.97 -5.55 -2.57
N ILE A 23 0.89 -5.08 -1.92
CA ILE A 23 -0.46 -5.23 -2.50
C ILE A 23 -0.68 -4.31 -3.72
N SER A 24 0.14 -3.27 -3.88
CA SER A 24 -0.02 -2.24 -4.91
C SER A 24 0.98 -2.36 -6.07
N THR A 25 1.87 -3.36 -6.05
CA THR A 25 2.84 -3.60 -7.12
C THR A 25 2.17 -3.92 -8.45
N ASP A 26 1.11 -4.73 -8.45
CA ASP A 26 0.31 -5.02 -9.65
C ASP A 26 -0.51 -3.82 -10.15
N SER A 27 -0.65 -2.77 -9.34
CA SER A 27 -1.16 -1.47 -9.78
C SER A 27 -0.05 -0.60 -10.41
N GLY A 28 1.18 -1.10 -10.43
CA GLY A 28 2.39 -0.41 -10.90
C GLY A 28 2.93 0.64 -9.93
N ILE A 29 2.58 0.54 -8.64
CA ILE A 29 3.17 1.33 -7.56
C ILE A 29 4.31 0.50 -6.97
N PRO A 30 5.58 0.96 -7.06
CA PRO A 30 6.71 0.17 -6.59
C PRO A 30 6.65 -0.02 -5.06
N ASP A 31 7.11 -1.18 -4.60
CA ASP A 31 7.34 -1.41 -3.17
C ASP A 31 8.70 -0.83 -2.73
N TYR A 32 8.99 -0.97 -1.43
CA TYR A 32 10.19 -0.38 -0.82
C TYR A 32 11.37 -1.32 -0.65
N ARG A 33 11.12 -2.64 -0.64
CA ARG A 33 12.12 -3.67 -0.29
C ARG A 33 12.06 -4.93 -1.15
N GLY A 34 11.32 -4.90 -2.26
CA GLY A 34 11.31 -5.96 -3.25
C GLY A 34 12.64 -6.03 -4.02
N PRO A 35 12.86 -7.11 -4.78
CA PRO A 35 14.10 -7.32 -5.54
C PRO A 35 14.42 -6.16 -6.50
N ASP A 36 13.39 -5.52 -7.04
CA ASP A 36 13.50 -4.44 -8.03
C ASP A 36 13.28 -3.04 -7.42
N SER A 37 13.22 -2.91 -6.09
CA SER A 37 12.97 -1.61 -5.45
C SER A 37 14.17 -0.66 -5.67
N PRO A 38 13.92 0.59 -6.11
CA PRO A 38 14.99 1.57 -6.22
C PRO A 38 15.53 1.95 -4.83
N PRO A 39 16.82 2.33 -4.71
CA PRO A 39 17.36 2.86 -3.48
C PRO A 39 16.52 4.05 -2.97
N SER A 40 16.12 4.00 -1.70
CA SER A 40 15.28 5.03 -1.09
C SER A 40 16.03 5.71 0.05
N ASN A 41 16.12 7.04 -0.01
CA ASN A 41 16.54 7.88 1.10
C ASN A 41 15.40 8.85 1.45
N PRO A 42 14.41 8.40 2.24
CA PRO A 42 13.23 9.19 2.51
C PRO A 42 13.56 10.42 3.35
N MET A 43 12.89 11.53 3.07
CA MET A 43 12.97 12.71 3.91
C MET A 43 12.39 12.39 5.28
N THR A 44 13.15 12.66 6.34
CA THR A 44 12.67 12.50 7.71
C THR A 44 11.74 13.65 8.09
N ILE A 45 10.83 13.41 9.04
CA ILE A 45 9.98 14.49 9.58
C ILE A 45 10.83 15.64 10.16
N ARG A 46 11.96 15.33 10.78
CA ARG A 46 12.90 16.34 11.30
C ARG A 46 13.43 17.25 10.20
N GLN A 47 13.84 16.71 9.06
CA GLN A 47 14.29 17.53 7.91
C GLN A 47 13.14 18.37 7.35
N PHE A 48 11.94 17.79 7.21
CA PHE A 48 10.78 18.50 6.69
C PHE A 48 10.40 19.70 7.58
N THR A 49 10.44 19.55 8.90
CA THR A 49 10.07 20.63 9.82
C THR A 49 11.20 21.63 10.07
N SER A 50 12.46 21.26 9.84
CA SER A 50 13.60 22.12 10.17
C SER A 50 13.78 23.34 9.26
N ASP A 51 13.48 23.23 7.96
CA ASP A 51 13.79 24.28 6.99
C ASP A 51 12.72 24.38 5.87
N PRO A 52 12.26 25.60 5.51
CA PRO A 52 11.40 25.81 4.34
C PRO A 52 11.91 25.19 3.03
N VAL A 53 13.23 25.15 2.79
CA VAL A 53 13.83 24.57 1.58
C VAL A 53 13.55 23.06 1.48
N PHE A 54 13.60 22.32 2.60
CA PHE A 54 13.24 20.91 2.60
C PHE A 54 11.75 20.72 2.28
N ARG A 55 10.86 21.58 2.79
CA ARG A 55 9.43 21.53 2.45
C ARG A 55 9.19 21.82 0.98
N GLN A 56 9.82 22.86 0.43
CA GLN A 56 9.73 23.19 -0.99
C GLN A 56 10.19 22.01 -1.86
N ARG A 57 11.33 21.38 -1.53
CA ARG A 57 11.83 20.20 -2.23
C ARG A 57 10.86 19.01 -2.14
N TYR A 58 10.30 18.75 -0.95
CA TYR A 58 9.31 17.69 -0.75
C TYR A 58 8.08 17.91 -1.65
N TRP A 59 7.51 19.12 -1.59
CA TRP A 59 6.29 19.47 -2.33
C TRP A 59 6.53 19.55 -3.84
N ALA A 60 7.68 20.03 -4.29
CA ALA A 60 8.03 20.03 -5.72
C ALA A 60 8.10 18.60 -6.27
N ARG A 61 8.73 17.67 -5.54
CA ARG A 61 8.77 16.25 -5.92
C ARG A 61 7.38 15.62 -5.89
N ASN A 62 6.58 15.90 -4.85
CA ASN A 62 5.22 15.38 -4.74
C ASN A 62 4.35 15.89 -5.90
N HIS A 63 4.41 17.18 -6.26
CA HIS A 63 3.65 17.76 -7.35
C HIS A 63 3.94 17.09 -8.71
N LEU A 64 5.21 16.77 -8.99
CA LEU A 64 5.59 16.05 -10.22
C LEU A 64 5.14 14.57 -10.18
N GLY A 65 5.25 13.93 -9.01
CA GLY A 65 4.87 12.53 -8.82
C GLY A 65 3.35 12.31 -8.79
N TRP A 66 2.57 13.28 -8.34
CA TRP A 66 1.13 13.17 -8.10
C TRP A 66 0.37 12.71 -9.36
N ARG A 67 0.70 13.29 -10.52
CA ARG A 67 0.06 12.92 -11.80
C ARG A 67 0.25 11.45 -12.19
N HIS A 68 1.32 10.80 -11.72
CA HIS A 68 1.56 9.38 -11.96
C HIS A 68 0.77 8.49 -10.98
N MET A 69 0.53 8.97 -9.76
CA MET A 69 -0.29 8.28 -8.75
C MET A 69 -1.78 8.38 -9.08
N ASP A 70 -2.25 9.55 -9.49
CA ASP A 70 -3.67 9.83 -9.83
C ASP A 70 -4.26 8.88 -10.90
N ARG A 71 -3.40 8.29 -11.73
CA ARG A 71 -3.80 7.36 -12.80
C ARG A 71 -3.80 5.89 -12.38
N ARG A 72 -3.40 5.58 -11.14
CA ARG A 72 -3.30 4.20 -10.64
C ARG A 72 -4.68 3.72 -10.25
N MET A 73 -5.00 2.49 -10.65
CA MET A 73 -6.28 1.85 -10.34
C MET A 73 -6.05 0.67 -9.40
N PRO A 74 -7.04 0.34 -8.55
CA PRO A 74 -6.99 -0.88 -7.74
C PRO A 74 -6.75 -2.11 -8.62
N ASN A 75 -5.93 -3.05 -8.16
CA ASN A 75 -5.70 -4.34 -8.82
C ASN A 75 -6.63 -5.43 -8.26
N ALA A 76 -6.38 -6.69 -8.66
CA ALA A 76 -7.18 -7.83 -8.22
C ALA A 76 -7.12 -8.08 -6.70
N GLY A 77 -5.97 -7.84 -6.06
CA GLY A 77 -5.80 -7.99 -4.61
C GLY A 77 -6.68 -7.02 -3.81
N HIS A 78 -6.69 -5.75 -4.22
CA HIS A 78 -7.59 -4.73 -3.64
C HIS A 78 -9.06 -5.12 -3.77
N ARG A 79 -9.47 -5.52 -4.99
CA ARG A 79 -10.86 -5.94 -5.26
C ARG A 79 -11.24 -7.19 -4.47
N ALA A 80 -10.32 -8.12 -4.27
CA ALA A 80 -10.56 -9.31 -3.47
C ALA A 80 -10.80 -8.98 -1.99
N LEU A 81 -10.00 -8.10 -1.39
CA LEU A 81 -10.21 -7.64 -0.01
C LEU A 81 -11.55 -6.90 0.14
N ALA A 82 -11.87 -6.00 -0.80
CA ALA A 82 -13.15 -5.31 -0.81
C ALA A 82 -14.34 -6.27 -0.93
N ALA A 83 -14.24 -7.31 -1.77
CA ALA A 83 -15.27 -8.33 -1.91
C ALA A 83 -15.44 -9.18 -0.63
N LEU A 84 -14.34 -9.53 0.04
CA LEU A 84 -14.38 -10.27 1.31
C LEU A 84 -14.98 -9.45 2.45
N GLU A 85 -14.70 -8.15 2.49
CA GLU A 85 -15.32 -7.23 3.45
C GLU A 85 -16.82 -7.04 3.18
N TYR A 86 -17.19 -6.82 1.92
CA TYR A 86 -18.61 -6.71 1.52
C TYR A 86 -19.41 -7.99 1.85
N ALA A 87 -18.78 -9.16 1.73
CA ALA A 87 -19.38 -10.44 2.10
C ALA A 87 -19.41 -10.71 3.63
N GLY A 88 -18.91 -9.79 4.46
CA GLY A 88 -18.85 -9.95 5.92
C GLY A 88 -17.83 -10.98 6.41
N ILE A 89 -16.93 -11.45 5.53
CA ILE A 89 -15.88 -12.42 5.86
C ILE A 89 -14.68 -11.70 6.50
N LEU A 90 -14.34 -10.53 5.96
CA LEU A 90 -13.28 -9.68 6.48
C LEU A 90 -13.87 -8.60 7.38
N THR A 91 -13.32 -8.46 8.58
CA THR A 91 -13.76 -7.42 9.54
C THR A 91 -13.30 -6.03 9.11
N GLY A 92 -12.16 -5.96 8.44
CA GLY A 92 -11.58 -4.72 7.96
C GLY A 92 -10.12 -4.88 7.51
N VAL A 93 -9.61 -3.80 6.93
CA VAL A 93 -8.24 -3.68 6.44
C VAL A 93 -7.48 -2.66 7.29
N ILE A 94 -6.30 -3.05 7.76
CA ILE A 94 -5.27 -2.16 8.29
C ILE A 94 -4.20 -2.06 7.20
N THR A 95 -3.83 -0.85 6.80
CA THR A 95 -2.82 -0.66 5.75
C THR A 95 -1.69 0.25 6.21
N GLN A 96 -0.49 -0.07 5.75
CA GLN A 96 0.69 0.80 5.83
C GLN A 96 0.80 1.72 4.60
N ASN A 97 -0.05 1.51 3.59
CA ASN A 97 0.02 2.25 2.34
C ASN A 97 -0.53 3.67 2.49
N VAL A 98 -0.03 4.55 1.64
CA VAL A 98 -0.44 5.96 1.50
C VAL A 98 -0.68 6.29 0.02
N ASP A 99 -1.02 5.25 -0.76
CA ASP A 99 -1.25 5.35 -2.21
C ASP A 99 -2.48 6.16 -2.58
#